data_AF-A0A9P3DLE7-F1
#
_entry.id   AF-A0A9P3DLE7-F1
#
_cell.length_a   1.000
_cell.length_b   1.000
_cell.length_c   1.000
_cell.angle_alpha   90.00
_cell.angle_beta   90.00
_cell.angle_gamma   90.00
#
_symmetry.space_group_name_H-M   'P 1'
#
loop_
_entity.id
_entity.type
_entity.pdbx_description
1 polymer ?
#
loop_
_entity_poly.entity_id
_entity_poly.type
_entity_poly.pdbx_seq_one_letter_code
_entity_poly.pdbx_strand_id
1 'polypeptide(L)' 'MNREEVQLLGFEIVAFAGDARSKFLEALTAAQAGDFAKADALIEEGNNCIAEAHRAQTSLLAKEAQGDDIA' A
#
# COMPACT_ATOMS: atom_id res chain seq x y z
N MET A 1 -8.68 -10.00 16.88
CA MET A 1 -9.51 -9.57 15.71
C MET A 1 -10.34 -10.75 15.21
N ASN A 2 -11.53 -10.52 14.65
CA ASN A 2 -12.29 -11.61 14.03
C ASN A 2 -11.88 -11.82 12.55
N ARG A 3 -12.27 -12.97 11.98
CA ARG A 3 -11.91 -13.35 10.61
C ARG A 3 -12.36 -12.36 9.54
N GLU A 4 -13.53 -11.74 9.71
CA GLU A 4 -14.07 -10.76 8.77
C GLU A 4 -13.24 -9.46 8.77
N GLU A 5 -12.83 -9.00 9.96
CA GLU A 5 -11.96 -7.82 10.11
C GLU A 5 -10.59 -8.05 9.45
N VAL A 6 -10.00 -9.23 9.62
CA VAL A 6 -8.72 -9.58 8.98
C VAL A 6 -8.86 -9.64 7.46
N GLN A 7 -9.98 -10.19 6.95
CA GLN A 7 -10.25 -10.21 5.50
C GLN A 7 -10.44 -8.81 4.92
N LEU A 8 -11.19 -7.94 5.60
CA LEU A 8 -11.39 -6.56 5.16
C LEU A 8 -10.07 -5.78 5.12
N LEU A 9 -9.24 -5.94 6.15
CA LEU A 9 -7.91 -5.34 6.19
C LEU A 9 -7.01 -5.89 5.07
N GLY A 10 -7.11 -7.20 4.77
CA GLY A 10 -6.42 -7.81 3.64
C GLY A 10 -6.80 -7.17 2.31
N PHE A 11 -8.10 -6.92 2.08
CA PHE A 11 -8.56 -6.21 0.89
C PHE A 11 -8.03 -4.77 0.82
N GLU A 12 -8.01 -4.07 1.94
CA GLU A 12 -7.47 -2.71 2.04
C GLU A 12 -5.98 -2.66 1.67
N ILE A 13 -5.17 -3.57 2.23
CA ILE A 13 -3.75 -3.68 1.90
C ILE A 13 -3.55 -3.97 0.40
N VAL A 14 -4.32 -4.92 -0.15
CA VAL A 14 -4.23 -5.28 -1.57
C VAL A 14 -4.61 -4.10 -2.48
N ALA A 15 -5.66 -3.35 -2.12
CA ALA A 15 -6.10 -2.19 -2.88
C ALA A 15 -5.03 -1.09 -2.91
N PHE A 16 -4.53 -0.69 -1.74
CA PHE A 16 -3.50 0.35 -1.64
C PHE A 16 -2.18 -0.06 -2.29
N ALA A 17 -1.72 -1.31 -2.09
CA ALA A 17 -0.50 -1.80 -2.72
C ALA A 17 -0.65 -1.91 -4.25
N GLY A 18 -1.83 -2.31 -4.75
CA GLY A 18 -2.13 -2.38 -6.17
C GLY A 18 -2.16 -1.00 -6.84
N ASP A 19 -2.73 0.00 -6.15
CA ASP A 19 -2.75 1.38 -6.61
C ASP A 19 -1.34 1.98 -6.63
N ALA A 20 -0.57 1.81 -5.54
CA ALA A 20 0.84 2.21 -5.47
C ALA A 20 1.66 1.63 -6.63
N ARG A 21 1.53 0.31 -6.86
CA ARG A 21 2.21 -0.38 -7.96
C ARG A 21 1.85 0.21 -9.32
N SER A 22 0.58 0.54 -9.55
CA SER A 22 0.13 1.12 -10.82
C SER A 22 0.75 2.48 -11.04
N LYS A 23 0.74 3.35 -10.02
CA LYS A 23 1.39 4.67 -10.07
C LYS A 23 2.89 4.58 -10.34
N PHE A 24 3.59 3.63 -9.71
CA PHE A 24 5.02 3.44 -9.98
C PHE A 24 5.31 2.97 -11.41
N LEU A 25 4.47 2.13 -11.99
CA LEU A 25 4.61 1.73 -13.40
C LEU A 25 4.33 2.90 -14.36
N GLU A 26 3.35 3.74 -14.03
CA GLU A 26 3.09 4.98 -14.78
C GLU A 26 4.25 5.97 -14.65
N ALA A 27 4.86 6.08 -13.47
CA ALA A 27 6.03 6.92 -13.24
C ALA A 27 7.23 6.47 -14.09
N LEU A 28 7.49 5.17 -14.18
CA LEU A 28 8.51 4.62 -15.05
C LEU A 28 8.24 4.96 -16.52
N THR A 29 6.98 4.88 -16.94
CA THR A 29 6.57 5.24 -18.31
C THR A 29 6.77 6.73 -18.58
N ALA A 30 6.42 7.60 -17.63
CA ALA A 30 6.64 9.05 -17.73
C ALA A 30 8.13 9.41 -17.79
N ALA A 31 8.96 8.79 -16.93
CA ALA A 31 10.40 8.97 -16.94
C ALA A 31 11.04 8.51 -18.26
N GLN A 32 10.59 7.39 -18.83
CA GLN A 32 11.03 6.92 -20.15
C GLN A 32 10.70 7.91 -21.28
N ALA A 33 9.60 8.66 -21.15
CA ALA A 33 9.22 9.72 -22.08
C ALA A 33 9.95 11.06 -21.82
N GLY A 34 10.80 11.14 -20.80
CA GLY A 34 11.50 12.37 -20.38
C GLY A 34 10.65 13.31 -19.52
N ASP A 35 9.43 12.92 -19.14
CA ASP A 35 8.55 13.71 -18.26
C ASP A 35 8.83 13.37 -16.78
N PHE A 36 9.95 13.90 -16.29
CA PHE A 36 10.40 13.65 -14.91
C PHE A 36 9.49 14.32 -13.88
N ALA A 37 8.88 15.47 -14.20
CA ALA A 37 7.97 16.14 -13.27
C ALA A 37 6.73 15.28 -12.99
N LYS A 38 6.16 14.66 -14.02
CA LYS A 38 5.05 13.70 -13.84
C LYS A 38 5.51 12.43 -13.12
N ALA A 39 6.71 11.92 -13.44
CA ALA A 39 7.25 10.75 -12.77
C ALA A 39 7.39 10.97 -11.26
N ASP A 40 7.95 12.11 -10.85
CA ASP A 40 8.12 12.46 -9.44
C ASP A 40 6.78 12.58 -8.71
N ALA A 41 5.79 13.23 -9.32
CA ALA A 41 4.43 13.32 -8.76
C ALA A 41 3.79 11.94 -8.56
N LEU A 42 3.88 11.05 -9.56
CA LEU A 42 3.36 9.68 -9.47
C LEU A 42 4.09 8.84 -8.42
N ILE A 43 5.40 9.06 -8.24
CA ILE A 43 6.18 8.42 -7.17
C ILE A 43 5.68 8.88 -5.80
N GLU A 44 5.48 10.19 -5.61
CA GLU A 44 4.96 10.72 -4.35
C GLU A 44 3.58 10.15 -4.02
N GLU A 45 2.67 10.14 -5.00
CA GLU A 45 1.35 9.54 -4.84
C GLU A 45 1.42 8.03 -4.53
N GLY A 46 2.27 7.28 -5.23
CA GLY A 46 2.48 5.85 -4.97
C GLY A 46 3.07 5.59 -3.58
N ASN A 47 3.96 6.45 -3.11
CA ASN A 47 4.51 6.39 -1.75
C ASN A 47 3.44 6.63 -0.68
N ASN A 48 2.49 7.53 -0.93
CA ASN A 48 1.36 7.74 -0.01
C ASN A 48 0.49 6.48 0.07
N CYS A 49 0.15 5.87 -1.07
CA CYS A 49 -0.61 4.62 -1.11
C CYS A 49 0.11 3.48 -0.37
N ILE A 50 1.41 3.27 -0.61
CA ILE A 50 2.15 2.17 0.04
C ILE A 50 2.34 2.42 1.55
N ALA A 51 2.43 3.68 1.97
CA ALA A 51 2.49 4.03 3.38
C ALA A 51 1.21 3.63 4.12
N GLU A 52 0.03 3.82 3.52
CA GLU A 52 -1.24 3.36 4.12
C GLU A 52 -1.30 1.83 4.22
N ALA A 53 -0.93 1.12 3.15
CA ALA A 53 -0.85 -0.35 3.17
C ALA A 53 0.10 -0.84 4.27
N HIS A 54 1.26 -0.20 4.42
CA HIS A 54 2.24 -0.55 5.43
C HIS A 54 1.74 -0.26 6.86
N ARG A 55 0.99 0.82 7.08
CA ARG A 55 0.37 1.11 8.39
C ARG A 55 -0.66 0.07 8.77
N ALA A 56 -1.53 -0.31 7.83
CA ALA A 56 -2.50 -1.39 8.03
C ALA A 56 -1.81 -2.70 8.41
N GLN A 57 -0.76 -3.09 7.67
CA GLN A 57 0.06 -4.27 7.96
C GLN A 57 0.73 -4.18 9.34
N THR A 58 1.33 -3.03 9.68
CA THR A 58 2.02 -2.84 10.96
C THR A 58 1.03 -2.95 12.12
N SER A 59 -0.18 -2.39 11.98
CA SER A 59 -1.21 -2.51 13.01
C SER A 59 -1.65 -3.96 13.22
N LEU A 60 -1.71 -4.78 12.16
CA LEU A 60 -2.06 -6.19 12.26
C LEU A 60 -0.99 -6.96 13.06
N LEU A 61 0.28 -6.83 12.66
CA LEU A 61 1.41 -7.49 13.33
C LEU A 61 1.54 -7.06 14.79
N ALA A 62 1.29 -5.78 15.09
CA ALA A 62 1.33 -5.27 16.46
C ALA A 62 0.23 -5.88 17.35
N LYS A 63 -0.97 -6.12 16.80
CA LYS A 63 -2.06 -6.80 17.52
C LYS A 63 -1.72 -8.27 17.77
N GLU A 64 -1.24 -8.98 16.76
CA GLU A 64 -0.80 -10.37 16.90
C GLU A 64 0.28 -10.51 17.98
N ALA A 65 1.28 -9.61 17.99
CA ALA A 65 2.33 -9.59 19.00
C ALA A 65 1.83 -9.28 20.42
N GLN A 66 0.67 -8.63 20.57
CA GLN A 66 0.02 -8.37 21.86
C GLN A 66 -0.80 -9.58 22.36
N GLY A 67 -0.81 -10.69 21.62
CA GLY A 67 -1.55 -11.90 21.96
C GLY A 67 -3.00 -11.90 21.47
N ASP A 68 -3.34 -10.97 20.58
CA ASP A 68 -4.61 -10.99 19.87
C ASP A 68 -4.58 -12.20 18.91
N ASP A 69 -5.54 -13.13 19.04
CA ASP A 69 -5.60 -14.29 18.15
C ASP A 69 -6.08 -13.83 16.76
N ILE A 70 -5.20 -13.92 15.77
CA ILE A 70 -5.43 -13.47 14.39
C ILE A 70 -5.63 -14.68 13.46
N ALA A 71 -5.57 -15.92 13.97
CA ALA A 71 -5.62 -17.17 13.17
C ALA A 71 -6.79 -18.10 13.54
#